data_AF-A0A9R0QC88-F1
#
_entry.id   AF-A0A9R0QC88-F1
#
_cell.length_a   1.000
_cell.length_b   1.000
_cell.length_c   1.000
_cell.angle_alpha   90.00
_cell.angle_beta   90.00
_cell.angle_gamma   90.00
#
_symmetry.space_group_name_H-M   'P 1'
#
loop_
_entity.id
_entity.type
_entity.pdbx_description
1 polymer ?
#
loop_
_entity_poly.entity_id
_entity_poly.type
_entity_poly.pdbx_seq_one_letter_code
_entity_poly.pdbx_strand_id
1 'polypeptide(L)'
;MALSLLNPAPSSKIALKAPVPPLPNRSFLFPPPRLPALHVALLLRSPPHRRVQSSSAPSAPPTDGSPTPPSSREEAVAQARSCLATALRKPLNNSLPARKLKKQQRQARFRAEIPVVDDSPGSLARLAFDVFSGLGVSRKGSPARLLLVWPSAEDQAVAVREFKNWGDTSALAHAQLDAVAPDALGACDAAVFLSPGRPQVEKLRAAVSALDPRPAVLFNPGWSYEVEEEGFGGVAKGFVGSFNVVYSFMGLEVKGLLSKKKGVLLRCVEGGRFGGESWVLMMEDEEKEPELKVVSRMKRRPTVGEVENMMYNLMAANSPVTKSARFLRELVSNVTGRKGKP
;
A
#
# COMPACT_ATOMS: atom_id res chain seq x y z
N MET A 1 34.55 -40.47 -34.99
CA MET A 1 34.84 -39.95 -36.35
C MET A 1 33.61 -39.16 -36.78
N ALA A 2 33.56 -37.82 -36.70
CA ALA A 2 34.07 -36.81 -37.67
C ALA A 2 33.55 -37.07 -39.10
N LEU A 3 32.98 -36.16 -39.90
CA LEU A 3 32.66 -34.72 -39.83
C LEU A 3 31.83 -34.39 -41.10
N SER A 4 31.22 -33.18 -41.17
CA SER A 4 30.86 -32.42 -42.41
C SER A 4 29.57 -32.79 -43.17
N LEU A 5 28.83 -31.89 -43.85
CA LEU A 5 28.55 -30.43 -43.86
C LEU A 5 27.66 -30.17 -45.11
N LEU A 6 26.90 -29.06 -45.08
CA LEU A 6 26.43 -28.21 -46.21
C LEU A 6 25.05 -28.43 -46.89
N ASN A 7 24.36 -27.29 -46.95
CA ASN A 7 23.12 -26.90 -47.65
C ASN A 7 23.12 -27.12 -49.17
N PRO A 8 21.95 -26.94 -49.82
CA PRO A 8 21.80 -25.75 -50.67
C PRO A 8 20.43 -25.05 -50.60
N ALA A 9 20.39 -23.78 -51.03
CA ALA A 9 19.22 -23.05 -51.55
C ALA A 9 19.45 -22.81 -53.08
N PRO A 10 18.45 -22.50 -53.95
CA PRO A 10 17.88 -21.14 -53.95
C PRO A 10 16.43 -20.95 -54.52
N SER A 11 15.89 -19.76 -54.22
CA SER A 11 15.10 -18.86 -55.10
C SER A 11 13.82 -19.34 -55.81
N SER A 12 12.68 -18.73 -55.44
CA SER A 12 11.73 -18.19 -56.43
C SER A 12 10.99 -16.97 -55.88
N LYS A 13 11.17 -15.83 -56.54
CA LYS A 13 10.34 -14.62 -56.44
C LYS A 13 8.94 -14.96 -56.98
N ILE A 14 7.87 -14.45 -56.36
CA ILE A 14 6.71 -13.84 -57.03
C ILE A 14 6.00 -12.96 -56.01
N ALA A 15 5.95 -11.67 -56.30
CA ALA A 15 5.08 -10.70 -55.66
C ALA A 15 3.82 -10.57 -56.52
N LEU A 16 2.64 -10.70 -55.90
CA LEU A 16 1.39 -10.21 -56.47
C LEU A 16 0.57 -9.53 -55.36
N LYS A 17 0.11 -8.33 -55.69
CA LYS A 17 -0.44 -7.30 -54.82
C LYS A 17 -1.94 -7.16 -55.09
N ALA A 18 -2.70 -6.98 -54.00
CA ALA A 18 -4.04 -6.37 -53.88
C ALA A 18 -5.26 -7.17 -54.43
N PRO A 19 -6.52 -6.91 -53.98
CA PRO A 19 -7.00 -5.69 -53.30
C PRO A 19 -7.91 -5.84 -52.06
N VAL A 20 -7.98 -4.72 -51.34
CA VAL A 20 -8.82 -4.40 -50.17
C VAL A 20 -10.27 -4.14 -50.60
N PRO A 21 -11.30 -4.60 -49.87
CA PRO A 21 -12.69 -4.29 -50.19
C PRO A 21 -13.11 -2.88 -49.70
N PRO A 22 -14.06 -2.20 -50.39
CA PRO A 22 -14.48 -0.85 -50.04
C PRO A 22 -15.53 -0.85 -48.91
N LEU A 23 -15.43 0.13 -48.01
CA LEU A 23 -16.47 0.49 -47.04
C LEU A 23 -17.39 1.57 -47.63
N PRO A 24 -18.71 1.51 -47.38
CA PRO A 24 -19.66 2.43 -47.97
C PRO A 24 -19.70 3.80 -47.28
N ASN A 25 -19.83 4.84 -48.12
CA ASN A 25 -20.11 6.23 -47.80
C ASN A 25 -21.49 6.38 -47.14
N ARG A 26 -21.57 7.07 -46.00
CA ARG A 26 -22.80 7.71 -45.53
C ARG A 26 -22.49 9.09 -44.96
N SER A 27 -22.76 10.08 -45.80
CA SER A 27 -23.00 11.46 -45.38
C SER A 27 -24.39 11.58 -44.77
N PHE A 28 -24.55 12.61 -43.93
CA PHE A 28 -25.77 13.36 -43.59
C PHE A 28 -26.19 13.38 -42.11
N LEU A 29 -26.00 14.60 -41.58
CA LEU A 29 -26.91 15.40 -40.74
C LEU A 29 -26.75 15.29 -39.21
N PHE A 30 -26.00 16.26 -38.70
CA PHE A 30 -26.13 16.82 -37.35
C PHE A 30 -27.55 17.34 -37.10
N PRO A 31 -28.13 17.06 -35.91
CA PRO A 31 -29.14 17.93 -35.32
C PRO A 31 -28.52 18.92 -34.30
N PRO A 32 -29.07 20.13 -34.15
CA PRO A 32 -28.57 21.22 -33.30
C PRO A 32 -28.93 21.04 -31.80
N PRO A 33 -28.35 21.85 -30.89
CA PRO A 33 -28.51 21.69 -29.45
C PRO A 33 -29.86 22.22 -28.96
N ARG A 34 -30.44 21.57 -27.95
CA ARG A 34 -31.61 22.05 -27.20
C ARG A 34 -31.25 22.29 -25.74
N LEU A 35 -31.15 23.56 -25.35
CA LEU A 35 -31.53 24.11 -24.03
C LEU A 35 -32.90 24.79 -24.25
N PRO A 36 -33.84 24.91 -23.27
CA PRO A 36 -33.68 25.48 -21.91
C PRO A 36 -34.42 24.60 -20.85
N ALA A 37 -34.49 24.85 -19.54
CA ALA A 37 -34.78 26.09 -18.83
C ALA A 37 -34.37 26.03 -17.36
N LEU A 38 -33.95 27.18 -16.87
CA LEU A 38 -33.85 27.55 -15.46
C LEU A 38 -35.22 27.48 -14.79
N HIS A 39 -35.32 26.79 -13.67
CA HIS A 39 -36.30 27.11 -12.65
C HIS A 39 -35.57 27.39 -11.34
N VAL A 40 -35.38 28.69 -11.09
CA VAL A 40 -35.12 29.26 -9.78
C VAL A 40 -36.41 29.12 -8.98
N ALA A 41 -36.37 28.35 -7.90
CA ALA A 41 -37.36 28.42 -6.83
C ALA A 41 -36.61 28.75 -5.54
N LEU A 42 -36.47 30.05 -5.29
CA LEU A 42 -36.17 30.61 -3.99
C LEU A 42 -37.38 30.34 -3.08
N LEU A 43 -37.25 29.39 -2.16
CA LEU A 43 -38.09 29.34 -0.98
C LEU A 43 -37.22 29.65 0.24
N LEU A 44 -37.34 30.91 0.66
CA LEU A 44 -36.97 31.36 1.99
C LEU A 44 -37.64 30.44 3.03
N ARG A 45 -36.83 29.75 3.82
CA ARG A 45 -37.30 29.10 5.04
C ARG A 45 -36.46 29.61 6.20
N SER A 46 -37.11 30.43 7.01
CA SER A 46 -36.63 31.00 8.26
C SER A 46 -36.16 29.90 9.23
N PRO A 47 -35.15 30.15 10.08
CA PRO A 47 -34.62 29.14 10.98
C PRO A 47 -35.57 28.93 12.17
N PRO A 48 -35.76 27.69 12.66
CA PRO A 48 -36.35 27.50 13.98
C PRO A 48 -35.30 27.78 15.06
N HIS A 49 -35.68 28.61 16.04
CA HIS A 49 -34.94 28.82 17.27
C HIS A 49 -34.62 27.49 17.95
N ARG A 50 -33.34 27.11 17.99
CA ARG A 50 -32.86 25.93 18.71
C ARG A 50 -32.49 26.32 20.14
N ARG A 51 -33.35 25.90 21.06
CA ARG A 51 -33.17 25.92 22.52
C ARG A 51 -31.82 25.30 22.89
N VAL A 52 -31.01 26.04 23.63
CA VAL A 52 -29.77 25.57 24.28
C VAL A 52 -30.17 24.49 25.28
N GLN A 53 -29.79 23.24 25.00
CA GLN A 53 -29.74 22.17 26.00
C GLN A 53 -28.28 21.81 26.19
N SER A 54 -27.78 22.12 27.39
CA SER A 54 -26.51 21.63 27.91
C SER A 54 -26.62 20.12 28.11
N SER A 55 -25.98 19.34 27.24
CA SER A 55 -25.68 17.94 27.51
C SER A 55 -24.16 17.78 27.48
N SER A 56 -23.61 17.62 28.68
CA SER A 56 -22.23 17.20 28.94
C SER A 56 -21.99 15.82 28.31
N ALA A 57 -21.39 15.80 27.13
CA ALA A 57 -20.74 14.63 26.56
C ALA A 57 -19.22 14.79 26.74
N PRO A 58 -18.48 13.74 27.14
CA PRO A 58 -17.04 13.82 27.26
C PRO A 58 -16.45 14.15 25.89
N SER A 59 -15.69 15.23 25.85
CA SER A 59 -14.94 15.70 24.70
C SER A 59 -14.03 14.59 24.19
N ALA A 60 -14.36 14.03 23.02
CA ALA A 60 -13.39 13.32 22.20
C ALA A 60 -12.23 14.29 21.91
N PRO A 61 -10.97 13.87 22.10
CA PRO A 61 -9.83 14.72 21.79
C PRO A 61 -9.84 15.06 20.29
N PRO A 62 -9.39 16.26 19.89
CA PRO A 62 -9.24 16.62 18.49
C PRO A 62 -8.24 15.65 17.85
N THR A 63 -8.69 14.89 16.85
CA THR A 63 -7.80 14.06 16.02
C THR A 63 -6.96 14.99 15.15
N ASP A 64 -5.84 15.46 15.68
CA ASP A 64 -4.73 15.90 14.85
C ASP A 64 -4.35 14.70 13.97
N GLY A 65 -4.62 14.79 12.66
CA GLY A 65 -4.52 13.71 11.68
C GLY A 65 -3.09 13.25 11.37
N SER A 66 -2.23 13.20 12.38
CA SER A 66 -0.91 12.58 12.32
C SER A 66 -1.02 11.11 12.70
N PRO A 67 -0.57 10.18 11.85
CA PRO A 67 -0.53 8.77 12.23
C PRO A 67 0.43 8.61 13.42
N THR A 68 -0.01 7.89 14.45
CA THR A 68 0.80 7.54 15.61
C THR A 68 1.47 6.18 15.38
N PRO A 69 2.71 5.99 15.85
CA PRO A 69 3.36 4.69 15.75
C PRO A 69 2.61 3.70 16.64
N PRO A 70 2.38 2.46 16.18
CA PRO A 70 1.81 1.44 17.03
C PRO A 70 2.75 1.15 18.21
N SER A 71 2.20 1.13 19.41
CA SER A 71 2.89 0.82 20.67
C SER A 71 2.98 -0.68 20.96
N SER A 72 2.21 -1.49 20.22
CA SER A 72 2.14 -2.94 20.36
C SER A 72 1.94 -3.63 19.01
N ARG A 73 2.17 -4.94 18.97
CA ARG A 73 1.90 -5.77 17.78
C ARG A 73 0.41 -5.73 17.42
N GLU A 74 -0.45 -5.81 18.42
CA GLU A 74 -1.90 -5.82 18.29
C GLU A 74 -2.40 -4.50 17.71
N GLU A 75 -1.81 -3.38 18.14
CA GLU A 75 -2.11 -2.07 17.57
C GLU A 75 -1.64 -1.97 16.11
N ALA A 76 -0.45 -2.48 15.78
CA ALA A 76 0.03 -2.50 14.39
C ALA A 76 -0.92 -3.30 13.47
N VAL A 77 -1.39 -4.46 13.95
CA VAL A 77 -2.40 -5.28 13.27
C VAL A 77 -3.72 -4.52 13.11
N ALA A 78 -4.20 -3.84 14.16
CA ALA A 78 -5.44 -3.07 14.12
C ALA A 78 -5.36 -1.91 13.12
N GLN A 79 -4.25 -1.16 13.12
CA GLN A 79 -4.01 -0.08 12.15
C GLN A 79 -3.95 -0.63 10.72
N ALA A 80 -3.21 -1.72 10.48
CA ALA A 80 -3.13 -2.36 9.17
C ALA A 80 -4.49 -2.83 8.67
N ARG A 81 -5.28 -3.46 9.54
CA ARG A 81 -6.65 -3.90 9.27
C ARG A 81 -7.53 -2.71 8.87
N SER A 82 -7.49 -1.62 9.63
CA SER A 82 -8.26 -0.39 9.34
C SER A 82 -7.90 0.21 7.97
N CYS A 83 -6.61 0.33 7.67
CA CYS A 83 -6.09 0.81 6.39
C CYS A 83 -6.55 -0.07 5.23
N LEU A 84 -6.40 -1.40 5.34
CA LEU A 84 -6.80 -2.35 4.32
C LEU A 84 -8.32 -2.35 4.11
N ALA A 85 -9.10 -2.36 5.18
CA ALA A 85 -10.56 -2.34 5.10
C ALA A 85 -11.06 -1.07 4.39
N THR A 86 -10.48 0.08 4.74
CA THR A 86 -10.79 1.36 4.11
C THR A 86 -10.41 1.38 2.63
N ALA A 87 -9.22 0.88 2.30
CA ALA A 87 -8.72 0.79 0.92
C ALA A 87 -9.59 -0.13 0.05
N LEU A 88 -10.05 -1.26 0.58
CA LEU A 88 -10.83 -2.27 -0.14
C LEU A 88 -12.31 -1.91 -0.27
N ARG A 89 -12.87 -1.11 0.64
CA ARG A 89 -14.30 -0.75 0.66
C ARG A 89 -14.81 -0.22 -0.68
N LYS A 90 -14.09 0.72 -1.31
CA LYS A 90 -14.51 1.34 -2.57
C LYS A 90 -14.36 0.38 -3.77
N PRO A 91 -13.22 -0.31 -3.98
CA PRO A 91 -13.07 -1.29 -5.05
C PRO A 91 -14.04 -2.47 -4.98
N LEU A 92 -14.36 -2.99 -3.79
CA LEU A 92 -15.27 -4.12 -3.64
C LEU A 92 -16.72 -3.77 -4.01
N ASN A 93 -17.14 -2.53 -3.77
CA ASN A 93 -18.52 -2.09 -4.00
C ASN A 93 -18.75 -1.39 -5.35
N ASN A 94 -17.68 -0.93 -6.02
CA ASN A 94 -17.75 -0.29 -7.34
C ASN A 94 -17.34 -1.22 -8.48
N SER A 95 -17.90 -2.43 -8.55
CA SER A 95 -17.76 -3.29 -9.73
C SER A 95 -18.66 -2.76 -10.85
N LEU A 96 -18.20 -1.75 -11.59
CA LEU A 96 -18.96 -1.25 -12.75
C LEU A 96 -19.13 -2.37 -13.80
N PRO A 97 -20.28 -2.47 -14.48
CA PRO A 97 -20.48 -3.43 -15.55
C PRO A 97 -19.51 -3.15 -16.71
N ALA A 98 -18.90 -4.22 -17.24
CA ALA A 98 -17.91 -4.19 -18.33
C ALA A 98 -18.32 -3.36 -19.58
N ARG A 99 -19.61 -3.06 -19.74
CA ARG A 99 -20.17 -2.40 -20.94
C ARG A 99 -19.99 -0.88 -20.99
N LYS A 100 -19.54 -0.22 -19.91
CA LYS A 100 -19.26 1.24 -19.87
C LYS A 100 -17.80 1.61 -19.58
N LEU A 101 -16.87 0.67 -19.75
CA LEU A 101 -15.42 0.89 -19.56
C LEU A 101 -14.77 1.66 -20.73
N LYS A 102 -15.30 2.84 -21.08
CA LYS A 102 -14.50 3.81 -21.85
C LYS A 102 -13.61 4.52 -20.83
N LYS A 103 -12.33 4.11 -20.81
CA LYS A 103 -11.20 4.63 -20.00
C LYS A 103 -10.99 3.91 -18.64
N GLN A 104 -10.39 2.71 -18.71
CA GLN A 104 -9.41 2.16 -17.75
C GLN A 104 -9.69 2.40 -16.24
N GLN A 105 -10.64 1.67 -15.64
CA GLN A 105 -10.58 1.50 -14.19
C GLN A 105 -9.45 0.51 -13.89
N ARG A 106 -8.24 1.03 -13.68
CA ARG A 106 -7.05 0.24 -13.34
C ARG A 106 -7.35 -0.61 -12.10
N GLN A 107 -7.05 -1.91 -12.18
CA GLN A 107 -7.18 -2.84 -11.06
C GLN A 107 -6.65 -2.24 -9.76
N ALA A 108 -7.43 -2.34 -8.69
CA ALA A 108 -6.99 -1.88 -7.38
C ALA A 108 -5.91 -2.81 -6.82
N ARG A 109 -4.72 -2.28 -6.54
CA ARG A 109 -3.57 -3.04 -6.04
C ARG A 109 -3.04 -2.36 -4.79
N PHE A 110 -3.05 -3.08 -3.67
CA PHE A 110 -2.68 -2.56 -2.35
C PHE A 110 -1.56 -3.38 -1.73
N ARG A 111 -0.71 -2.74 -0.92
CA ARG A 111 0.38 -3.41 -0.20
C ARG A 111 0.35 -3.07 1.27
N ALA A 112 0.55 -4.08 2.12
CA ALA A 112 0.68 -3.92 3.55
C ALA A 112 1.92 -4.66 4.06
N GLU A 113 2.68 -4.00 4.94
CA GLU A 113 3.89 -4.53 5.58
C GLU A 113 3.78 -4.40 7.10
N ILE A 114 3.85 -5.52 7.80
CA ILE A 114 3.79 -5.61 9.26
C ILE A 114 4.92 -6.55 9.70
N PRO A 115 5.73 -6.18 10.71
CA PRO A 115 6.77 -7.04 11.24
C PRO A 115 6.20 -8.39 11.67
N VAL A 116 6.85 -9.46 11.23
CA VAL A 116 6.56 -10.84 11.63
C VAL A 116 7.52 -11.21 12.77
N VAL A 117 7.08 -12.06 13.69
CA VAL A 117 7.91 -12.50 14.84
C VAL A 117 9.14 -13.27 14.38
N ASP A 118 8.96 -14.12 13.37
CA ASP A 118 9.99 -14.95 12.76
C ASP A 118 9.58 -15.33 11.33
N ASP A 119 10.49 -15.95 10.58
CA ASP A 119 10.26 -16.39 9.20
C ASP A 119 9.50 -17.74 9.11
N SER A 120 8.91 -18.23 10.20
CA SER A 120 8.18 -19.50 10.17
C SER A 120 6.82 -19.35 9.47
N PRO A 121 6.35 -20.43 8.79
CA PRO A 121 5.01 -20.45 8.20
C PRO A 121 3.88 -20.19 9.21
N GLY A 122 4.05 -20.65 10.45
CA GLY A 122 3.07 -20.47 11.53
C GLY A 122 2.93 -19.00 11.95
N SER A 123 4.04 -18.26 12.02
CA SER A 123 4.03 -16.83 12.35
C SER A 123 3.35 -16.00 11.27
N LEU A 124 3.63 -16.29 10.00
CA LEU A 124 2.92 -15.66 8.87
C LEU A 124 1.43 -16.02 8.87
N ALA A 125 1.09 -17.28 9.15
CA ALA A 125 -0.29 -17.73 9.24
C ALA A 125 -1.06 -16.99 10.34
N ARG A 126 -0.48 -16.87 11.53
CA ARG A 126 -1.09 -16.14 12.64
C ARG A 126 -1.32 -14.68 12.31
N LEU A 127 -0.32 -14.02 11.74
CA LEU A 127 -0.46 -12.63 11.34
C LEU A 127 -1.54 -12.44 10.26
N ALA A 128 -1.58 -13.31 9.26
CA ALA A 128 -2.62 -13.30 8.23
C ALA A 128 -4.02 -13.51 8.84
N PHE A 129 -4.15 -14.44 9.78
CA PHE A 129 -5.40 -14.66 10.50
C PHE A 129 -5.82 -13.40 11.27
N ASP A 130 -4.92 -12.82 12.07
CA ASP A 130 -5.21 -11.64 12.89
C ASP A 130 -5.68 -10.45 12.03
N VAL A 131 -5.10 -10.25 10.85
CA VAL A 131 -5.48 -9.17 9.92
C VAL A 131 -6.79 -9.49 9.20
N PHE A 132 -6.89 -10.67 8.56
CA PHE A 132 -7.93 -10.94 7.55
C PHE A 132 -9.21 -11.58 8.08
N SER A 133 -9.18 -12.32 9.19
CA SER A 133 -10.36 -13.00 9.76
C SER A 133 -11.48 -12.04 10.18
N GLY A 134 -11.14 -10.83 10.62
CA GLY A 134 -12.08 -9.78 11.03
C GLY A 134 -11.88 -8.48 10.27
N LEU A 135 -11.43 -8.55 9.01
CA LEU A 135 -11.19 -7.36 8.18
C LEU A 135 -12.44 -6.46 8.04
N GLY A 136 -13.64 -7.02 8.26
CA GLY A 136 -14.90 -6.26 8.31
C GLY A 136 -15.31 -5.66 6.97
N VAL A 137 -14.77 -6.18 5.86
CA VAL A 137 -15.13 -5.75 4.51
C VAL A 137 -16.32 -6.54 3.99
N SER A 138 -17.26 -5.82 3.37
CA SER A 138 -18.45 -6.39 2.76
C SER A 138 -18.56 -5.99 1.29
N ARG A 139 -19.14 -6.91 0.52
CA ARG A 139 -19.54 -6.69 -0.87
C ARG A 139 -21.05 -6.82 -0.94
N LYS A 140 -21.75 -5.74 -1.32
CA LYS A 140 -23.22 -5.73 -1.43
C LYS A 140 -23.96 -6.23 -0.17
N GLY A 141 -23.41 -5.97 1.01
CA GLY A 141 -24.02 -6.33 2.30
C GLY A 141 -23.64 -7.72 2.84
N SER A 142 -22.96 -8.58 2.08
CA SER A 142 -22.38 -9.84 2.58
C SER A 142 -20.89 -9.69 2.86
N PRO A 143 -20.31 -10.49 3.78
CA PRO A 143 -18.85 -10.56 3.96
C PRO A 143 -18.14 -10.81 2.62
N ALA A 144 -17.09 -10.05 2.34
CA ALA A 144 -16.33 -10.23 1.11
C ALA A 144 -15.50 -11.53 1.18
N ARG A 145 -15.57 -12.35 0.13
CA ARG A 145 -14.82 -13.59 0.02
C ARG A 145 -13.37 -13.30 -0.37
N LEU A 146 -12.44 -13.57 0.54
CA LEU A 146 -11.02 -13.35 0.32
C LEU A 146 -10.32 -14.67 -0.02
N LEU A 147 -9.46 -14.65 -1.04
CA LEU A 147 -8.56 -15.77 -1.33
C LEU A 147 -7.17 -15.45 -0.78
N LEU A 148 -6.72 -16.19 0.24
CA LEU A 148 -5.36 -16.16 0.75
C LEU A 148 -4.48 -17.07 -0.12
N VAL A 149 -3.56 -16.46 -0.85
CA VAL A 149 -2.61 -17.13 -1.74
C VAL A 149 -1.26 -17.23 -1.04
N TRP A 150 -0.87 -18.45 -0.69
CA TRP A 150 0.35 -18.78 0.05
C TRP A 150 1.52 -19.01 -0.90
N PRO A 151 2.77 -18.75 -0.47
CA PRO A 151 3.93 -18.84 -1.35
C PRO A 151 4.28 -20.30 -1.68
N SER A 152 3.98 -21.26 -0.81
CA SER A 152 4.22 -22.69 -1.06
C SER A 152 3.07 -23.58 -0.55
N ALA A 153 3.08 -24.85 -0.95
CA ALA A 153 2.14 -25.85 -0.44
C ALA A 153 2.34 -26.11 1.06
N GLU A 154 3.57 -26.02 1.56
CA GLU A 154 3.91 -26.20 2.98
C GLU A 154 3.31 -25.06 3.81
N ASP A 155 3.49 -23.82 3.37
CA ASP A 155 2.90 -22.65 4.02
C ASP A 155 1.37 -22.74 4.07
N GLN A 156 0.76 -23.14 2.95
CA GLN A 156 -0.69 -23.34 2.89
C GLN A 156 -1.14 -24.42 3.88
N ALA A 157 -0.43 -25.56 3.95
CA ALA A 157 -0.80 -26.68 4.81
C ALA A 157 -0.73 -26.31 6.30
N VAL A 158 0.32 -25.56 6.70
CA VAL A 158 0.44 -25.02 8.07
C VAL A 158 -0.71 -24.06 8.35
N ALA A 159 -0.94 -23.09 7.45
CA ALA A 159 -2.00 -22.10 7.65
C ALA A 159 -3.39 -22.73 7.78
N VAL A 160 -3.76 -23.66 6.90
CA VAL A 160 -5.07 -24.34 6.96
C VAL A 160 -5.24 -25.12 8.26
N ARG A 161 -4.17 -25.70 8.80
CA ARG A 161 -4.20 -26.39 10.10
C ARG A 161 -4.44 -25.41 11.24
N GLU A 162 -3.68 -24.33 11.27
CA GLU A 162 -3.76 -23.33 12.32
C GLU A 162 -5.11 -22.58 12.31
N PHE A 163 -5.60 -22.20 11.14
CA PHE A 163 -6.85 -21.45 10.97
C PHE A 163 -8.06 -22.22 11.52
N LYS A 164 -8.08 -23.56 11.38
CA LYS A 164 -9.13 -24.40 11.96
C LYS A 164 -9.19 -24.31 13.48
N ASN A 165 -8.08 -23.97 14.13
CA ASN A 165 -8.00 -23.86 15.59
C ASN A 165 -8.39 -22.47 16.10
N TRP A 166 -8.47 -21.45 15.22
CA TRP A 166 -8.53 -20.05 15.64
C TRP A 166 -9.90 -19.38 15.45
N GLY A 167 -10.84 -19.98 14.71
CA GLY A 167 -12.23 -19.51 14.68
C GLY A 167 -12.91 -19.58 13.32
N ASP A 168 -13.85 -18.67 13.07
CA ASP A 168 -14.60 -18.60 11.82
C ASP A 168 -13.73 -18.10 10.66
N THR A 169 -13.59 -18.94 9.65
CA THR A 169 -12.84 -18.67 8.42
C THR A 169 -13.71 -18.84 7.18
N SER A 170 -15.04 -18.80 7.31
CA SER A 170 -16.00 -19.04 6.24
C SER A 170 -15.86 -18.08 5.04
N ALA A 171 -15.40 -16.85 5.29
CA ALA A 171 -15.13 -15.85 4.25
C ALA A 171 -13.73 -15.98 3.62
N LEU A 172 -12.89 -16.90 4.12
CA LEU A 172 -11.50 -17.07 3.69
C LEU A 172 -11.33 -18.39 2.94
N ALA A 173 -10.82 -18.30 1.71
CA ALA A 173 -10.35 -19.44 0.94
C ALA A 173 -8.82 -19.45 0.91
N HIS A 174 -8.22 -20.62 0.71
CA HIS A 174 -6.77 -20.80 0.65
C HIS A 174 -6.36 -21.40 -0.69
N ALA A 175 -5.26 -20.92 -1.27
CA ALA A 175 -4.61 -21.52 -2.43
C ALA A 175 -3.09 -21.36 -2.35
N GLN A 176 -2.34 -22.20 -3.06
CA GLN A 176 -0.90 -22.01 -3.27
C GLN A 176 -0.67 -21.23 -4.56
N LEU A 177 0.29 -20.31 -4.57
CA LEU A 177 0.65 -19.48 -5.72
C LEU A 177 0.95 -20.27 -7.01
N ASP A 178 1.62 -21.42 -6.92
CA ASP A 178 1.96 -22.24 -8.09
C ASP A 178 0.79 -23.07 -8.62
N ALA A 179 -0.26 -23.27 -7.80
CA ALA A 179 -1.39 -24.15 -8.08
C ALA A 179 -2.73 -23.41 -7.98
N VAL A 180 -2.74 -22.07 -8.10
CA VAL A 180 -3.98 -21.30 -8.02
C VAL A 180 -4.87 -21.65 -9.20
N ALA A 181 -5.97 -22.34 -8.92
CA ALA A 181 -6.97 -22.66 -9.93
C ALA A 181 -7.65 -21.37 -10.45
N PRO A 182 -7.89 -21.23 -11.77
CA PRO A 182 -8.65 -20.12 -12.33
C PRO A 182 -10.03 -19.97 -11.68
N ASP A 183 -10.68 -21.07 -11.32
CA ASP A 183 -11.99 -21.07 -10.66
C ASP A 183 -11.94 -20.46 -9.25
N ALA A 184 -10.86 -20.69 -8.50
CA ALA A 184 -10.66 -20.08 -7.18
C ALA A 184 -10.52 -18.55 -7.29
N LEU A 185 -9.76 -18.09 -8.28
CA LEU A 185 -9.69 -16.66 -8.61
C LEU A 185 -11.06 -16.16 -9.09
N GLY A 186 -11.78 -16.94 -9.90
CA GLY A 186 -13.14 -16.70 -10.37
C GLY A 186 -14.17 -16.52 -9.24
N ALA A 187 -14.01 -17.23 -8.13
CA ALA A 187 -14.95 -17.23 -7.02
C ALA A 187 -14.67 -16.18 -5.94
N CYS A 188 -13.49 -15.56 -5.87
CA CYS A 188 -13.19 -14.58 -4.82
C CYS A 188 -13.64 -13.15 -5.17
N ASP A 189 -13.78 -12.31 -4.14
CA ASP A 189 -14.03 -10.87 -4.29
C ASP A 189 -12.72 -10.07 -4.32
N ALA A 190 -11.69 -10.55 -3.63
CA ALA A 190 -10.31 -10.07 -3.68
C ALA A 190 -9.34 -11.22 -3.36
N ALA A 191 -8.09 -11.09 -3.79
CA ALA A 191 -7.01 -12.03 -3.44
C ALA A 191 -5.90 -11.33 -2.65
N VAL A 192 -5.35 -12.03 -1.67
CA VAL A 192 -4.24 -11.61 -0.82
C VAL A 192 -3.06 -12.53 -1.09
N PHE A 193 -1.98 -11.99 -1.63
CA PHE A 193 -0.74 -12.72 -1.88
C PHE A 193 0.19 -12.54 -0.69
N LEU A 194 0.39 -13.63 0.06
CA LEU A 194 1.14 -13.66 1.30
C LEU A 194 2.60 -14.00 1.01
N SER A 195 3.51 -13.11 1.40
CA SER A 195 4.96 -13.31 1.33
C SER A 195 5.51 -13.98 0.07
N PRO A 196 5.12 -13.56 -1.15
CA PRO A 196 5.74 -14.09 -2.35
C PRO A 196 7.24 -13.74 -2.35
N GLY A 197 8.06 -14.66 -2.82
CA GLY A 197 9.49 -14.45 -3.03
C GLY A 197 9.80 -13.82 -4.40
N ARG A 198 11.01 -13.28 -4.57
CA ARG A 198 11.46 -12.73 -5.87
C ARG A 198 11.29 -13.71 -7.06
N PRO A 199 11.62 -15.02 -6.92
CA PRO A 199 11.46 -15.96 -8.04
C PRO A 199 10.00 -16.16 -8.48
N GLN A 200 9.04 -15.71 -7.67
CA GLN A 200 7.61 -15.93 -7.90
C GLN A 200 6.92 -14.72 -8.53
N VAL A 201 7.64 -13.62 -8.83
CA VAL A 201 7.03 -12.37 -9.32
C VAL A 201 6.27 -12.55 -10.63
N GLU A 202 6.76 -13.37 -11.56
CA GLU A 202 6.02 -13.65 -12.80
C GLU A 202 4.74 -14.45 -12.56
N LYS A 203 4.76 -15.40 -11.62
CA LYS A 203 3.57 -16.17 -11.23
C LYS A 203 2.54 -15.28 -10.52
N LEU A 204 3.01 -14.44 -9.60
CA LEU A 204 2.22 -13.40 -8.95
C LEU A 204 1.57 -12.47 -9.98
N ARG A 205 2.33 -12.03 -10.98
CA ARG A 205 1.83 -11.17 -12.06
C ARG A 205 0.75 -11.85 -12.89
N ALA A 206 0.93 -13.13 -13.22
CA ALA A 206 -0.07 -13.91 -13.95
C ALA A 206 -1.37 -14.05 -13.12
N ALA A 207 -1.27 -14.42 -11.85
CA ALA A 207 -2.42 -14.56 -10.95
C ALA A 207 -3.17 -13.23 -10.74
N VAL A 208 -2.45 -12.12 -10.56
CA VAL A 208 -3.04 -10.78 -10.43
C VAL A 208 -3.72 -10.35 -11.73
N SER A 209 -3.16 -10.71 -12.89
CA SER A 209 -3.78 -10.43 -14.19
C SER A 209 -5.07 -11.23 -14.41
N ALA A 210 -5.10 -12.50 -13.99
CA ALA A 210 -6.30 -13.34 -14.03
C ALA A 210 -7.41 -12.89 -13.05
N LEU A 211 -7.03 -12.14 -12.02
CA LEU A 211 -7.97 -11.58 -11.04
C LEU A 211 -8.71 -10.34 -11.56
N ASP A 212 -8.19 -9.64 -12.58
CA ASP A 212 -8.72 -8.37 -13.10
C ASP A 212 -10.23 -8.47 -13.45
N PRO A 213 -11.06 -7.48 -13.05
CA PRO A 213 -10.73 -6.19 -12.41
C PRO A 213 -10.74 -6.21 -10.87
N ARG A 214 -10.74 -7.38 -10.23
CA ARG A 214 -10.87 -7.47 -8.77
C ARG A 214 -9.60 -7.02 -8.03
N PRO A 215 -9.74 -6.54 -6.78
CA PRO A 215 -8.61 -6.02 -6.02
C PRO A 215 -7.60 -7.11 -5.66
N ALA A 216 -6.32 -6.76 -5.73
CA ALA A 216 -5.21 -7.58 -5.24
C ALA A 216 -4.52 -6.90 -4.05
N VAL A 217 -4.19 -7.69 -3.03
CA VAL A 217 -3.40 -7.25 -1.88
C VAL A 217 -2.08 -8.01 -1.89
N LEU A 218 -0.95 -7.30 -1.83
CA LEU A 218 0.38 -7.86 -1.60
C LEU A 218 0.73 -7.67 -0.13
N PHE A 219 0.88 -8.76 0.61
CA PHE A 219 1.06 -8.71 2.06
C PHE A 219 2.41 -9.30 2.44
N ASN A 220 3.25 -8.50 3.12
CA ASN A 220 4.60 -8.87 3.57
C ASN A 220 5.45 -9.55 2.48
N PRO A 221 5.67 -8.95 1.29
CA PRO A 221 6.49 -9.59 0.26
C PRO A 221 7.90 -9.94 0.76
N GLY A 222 8.43 -11.08 0.31
CA GLY A 222 9.75 -11.59 0.71
C GLY A 222 10.93 -10.84 0.07
N TRP A 223 10.76 -9.56 -0.24
CA TRP A 223 11.80 -8.68 -0.74
C TRP A 223 11.68 -7.29 -0.11
N SER A 224 12.83 -6.65 0.10
CA SER A 224 12.87 -5.28 0.63
C SER A 224 12.59 -4.25 -0.47
N TYR A 225 12.49 -2.98 -0.08
CA TYR A 225 12.26 -1.90 -1.05
C TYR A 225 13.50 -1.60 -1.91
N GLU A 226 14.70 -1.83 -1.38
CA GLU A 226 15.98 -1.68 -2.08
C GLU A 226 16.04 -2.65 -3.27
N VAL A 227 15.62 -3.88 -3.00
CA VAL A 227 15.45 -4.92 -4.02
C VAL A 227 14.42 -4.51 -5.06
N GLU A 228 13.38 -3.79 -4.66
CA GLU A 228 12.38 -3.32 -5.60
C GLU A 228 12.93 -2.28 -6.57
N GLU A 229 13.75 -1.36 -6.05
CA GLU A 229 14.36 -0.30 -6.83
C GLU A 229 15.46 -0.81 -7.77
N GLU A 230 16.30 -1.75 -7.32
CA GLU A 230 17.52 -2.15 -8.04
C GLU A 230 17.51 -3.61 -8.49
N GLY A 231 16.76 -4.48 -7.80
CA GLY A 231 16.79 -5.93 -7.98
C GLY A 231 15.80 -6.48 -9.00
N PHE A 232 14.77 -5.72 -9.40
CA PHE A 232 13.86 -6.11 -10.47
C PHE A 232 14.17 -5.37 -11.77
N GLY A 233 14.32 -6.12 -12.86
CA GLY A 233 14.49 -5.58 -14.21
C GLY A 233 13.15 -5.27 -14.88
N GLY A 234 13.11 -4.20 -15.68
CA GLY A 234 12.08 -3.93 -16.68
C GLY A 234 10.64 -4.02 -16.16
N VAL A 235 9.89 -4.98 -16.70
CA VAL A 235 8.44 -5.09 -16.48
C VAL A 235 8.10 -5.57 -15.05
N ALA A 236 8.97 -6.37 -14.44
CA ALA A 236 8.77 -6.84 -13.06
C ALA A 236 8.81 -5.67 -12.07
N LYS A 237 9.74 -4.71 -12.24
CA LYS A 237 9.81 -3.49 -11.43
C LYS A 237 8.52 -2.67 -11.52
N GLY A 238 8.04 -2.44 -12.74
CA GLY A 238 6.79 -1.69 -12.96
C GLY A 238 5.56 -2.39 -12.40
N PHE A 239 5.54 -3.72 -12.37
CA PHE A 239 4.47 -4.51 -11.76
C PHE A 239 4.49 -4.44 -10.23
N VAL A 240 5.64 -4.70 -9.60
CA VAL A 240 5.77 -4.64 -8.14
C VAL A 240 5.48 -3.22 -7.62
N GLY A 241 6.04 -2.21 -8.28
CA GLY A 241 5.78 -0.79 -7.96
C GLY A 241 4.35 -0.31 -8.28
N SER A 242 3.50 -1.16 -8.86
CA SER A 242 2.09 -0.81 -9.11
C SER A 242 1.18 -0.96 -7.89
N PHE A 243 1.67 -1.56 -6.81
CA PHE A 243 0.92 -1.74 -5.58
C PHE A 243 1.05 -0.50 -4.68
N ASN A 244 -0.09 0.10 -4.33
CA ASN A 244 -0.10 1.23 -3.42
C ASN A 244 0.08 0.73 -1.98
N VAL A 245 1.16 1.15 -1.33
CA VAL A 245 1.38 0.86 0.10
C VAL A 245 0.33 1.58 0.93
N VAL A 246 -0.58 0.83 1.56
CA VAL A 246 -1.63 1.34 2.44
C VAL A 246 -1.22 1.31 3.91
N TYR A 247 -0.33 0.38 4.25
CA TYR A 247 0.23 0.25 5.58
C TYR A 247 1.66 -0.25 5.49
N SER A 248 2.56 0.33 6.26
CA SER A 248 3.91 -0.19 6.46
C SER A 248 4.41 0.28 7.81
N PHE A 249 4.78 -0.66 8.67
CA PHE A 249 5.45 -0.37 9.93
C PHE A 249 6.80 -1.07 9.93
N MET A 250 7.87 -0.30 10.02
CA MET A 250 9.24 -0.80 10.00
C MET A 250 10.01 -0.20 11.17
N GLY A 251 10.52 -1.07 12.04
CA GLY A 251 11.44 -0.68 13.10
C GLY A 251 12.82 -0.36 12.52
N LEU A 252 13.45 0.67 13.05
CA LEU A 252 14.78 1.14 12.67
C LEU A 252 15.65 1.18 13.92
N GLU A 253 16.89 0.74 13.81
CA GLU A 253 17.91 0.94 14.85
C GLU A 253 19.19 1.40 14.17
N VAL A 254 19.69 2.56 14.58
CA VAL A 254 21.01 3.04 14.15
C VAL A 254 21.93 3.07 15.36
N LYS A 255 23.12 2.50 15.18
CA LYS A 255 24.20 2.54 16.15
C LYS A 255 25.09 3.72 15.84
N GLY A 256 25.07 4.74 16.69
CA GLY A 256 26.09 5.78 16.72
C GLY A 256 27.38 5.31 17.38
N LEU A 257 28.37 6.19 17.43
CA LEU A 257 29.69 5.89 18.00
C LEU A 257 29.63 5.52 19.50
N LEU A 258 28.67 6.08 20.24
CA LEU A 258 28.51 5.90 21.70
C LEU A 258 27.05 5.69 22.15
N SER A 259 26.08 5.67 21.23
CA SER A 259 24.66 5.50 21.57
C SER A 259 23.92 4.70 20.50
N LYS A 260 22.84 4.04 20.91
CA LYS A 260 21.86 3.45 19.99
C LYS A 260 20.65 4.35 19.96
N LYS A 261 20.07 4.54 18.78
CA LYS A 261 18.81 5.28 18.64
C LYS A 261 17.84 4.44 17.84
N LYS A 262 16.65 4.20 18.40
CA LYS A 262 15.59 3.52 17.67
C LYS A 262 14.68 4.54 16.99
N GLY A 263 14.08 4.08 15.91
CA GLY A 263 13.10 4.82 15.17
C GLY A 263 12.11 3.89 14.50
N VAL A 264 11.13 4.51 13.86
CA VAL A 264 10.08 3.83 13.12
C VAL A 264 9.89 4.59 11.82
N LEU A 265 9.82 3.84 10.72
CA LEU A 265 9.25 4.32 9.48
C LEU A 265 7.82 3.79 9.36
N LEU A 266 6.86 4.71 9.40
CA LEU A 266 5.43 4.40 9.34
C LEU A 266 4.80 4.97 8.08
N ARG A 267 3.95 4.17 7.46
CA ARG A 267 2.92 4.62 6.52
C ARG A 267 1.59 4.05 6.98
N CYS A 268 0.59 4.91 7.16
CA CYS A 268 -0.76 4.56 7.56
C CYS A 268 -1.72 5.44 6.74
N VAL A 269 -2.50 4.82 5.84
CA VAL A 269 -3.44 5.51 4.93
C VAL A 269 -4.83 5.51 5.55
N GLU A 270 -5.20 6.62 6.19
CA GLU A 270 -6.52 6.79 6.81
C GLU A 270 -7.54 7.42 5.85
N GLY A 271 -8.78 6.94 5.90
CA GLY A 271 -9.90 7.55 5.16
C GLY A 271 -9.87 7.32 3.63
N GLY A 272 -8.99 6.46 3.12
CA GLY A 272 -9.00 5.99 1.72
C GLY A 272 -8.64 7.07 0.69
N ARG A 273 -8.00 8.16 1.12
CA ARG A 273 -7.52 9.25 0.26
C ARG A 273 -6.06 9.05 -0.13
N PHE A 274 -5.87 8.22 -1.15
CA PHE A 274 -4.56 8.04 -1.78
C PHE A 274 -4.04 9.35 -2.38
N GLY A 275 -2.85 9.78 -1.95
CA GLY A 275 -2.15 10.95 -2.50
C GLY A 275 -1.91 12.09 -1.50
N GLY A 276 -2.44 11.99 -0.28
CA GLY A 276 -2.17 12.92 0.82
C GLY A 276 -1.26 12.37 1.93
N GLU A 277 -1.16 11.04 2.10
CA GLU A 277 -0.41 10.47 3.21
C GLU A 277 1.09 10.33 2.93
N SER A 278 1.87 10.99 3.78
CA SER A 278 3.33 10.92 3.82
C SER A 278 3.81 9.70 4.59
N TRP A 279 4.92 9.11 4.15
CA TRP A 279 5.78 8.31 5.02
C TRP A 279 6.24 9.17 6.19
N VAL A 280 6.18 8.65 7.40
CA VAL A 280 6.53 9.38 8.62
C VAL A 280 7.71 8.66 9.27
N LEU A 281 8.82 9.38 9.42
CA LEU A 281 9.95 8.94 10.21
C LEU A 281 9.78 9.46 11.63
N MET A 282 9.83 8.56 12.60
CA MET A 282 9.76 8.87 14.02
C MET A 282 10.98 8.31 14.72
N MET A 283 11.48 8.98 15.76
CA MET A 283 12.62 8.54 16.55
C MET A 283 12.36 8.71 18.05
N GLU A 284 13.02 7.92 18.87
CA GLU A 284 12.99 8.06 20.33
C GLU A 284 13.46 9.48 20.73
N ASP A 285 12.68 10.12 21.60
CA ASP A 285 13.06 11.37 22.24
C ASP A 285 14.15 11.13 23.29
N GLU A 286 15.17 11.98 23.31
CA GLU A 286 16.29 11.89 24.26
C GLU A 286 15.89 12.35 25.67
N GLU A 287 14.85 13.18 25.79
CA GLU A 287 14.42 13.79 27.05
C GLU A 287 13.30 13.00 27.75
N LYS A 288 12.58 12.16 26.99
CA LYS A 288 11.45 11.37 27.47
C LYS A 288 11.44 10.00 26.78
N GLU A 289 12.25 9.07 27.27
CA GLU A 289 11.98 7.67 26.94
C GLU A 289 10.68 7.23 27.63
N PRO A 290 9.74 6.54 26.95
CA PRO A 290 9.82 5.92 25.61
C PRO A 290 9.01 6.65 24.50
N GLU A 291 9.00 7.98 24.45
CA GLU A 291 8.16 8.74 23.51
C GLU A 291 8.80 8.80 22.09
N LEU A 292 8.07 8.34 21.07
CA LEU A 292 8.47 8.46 19.66
C LEU A 292 8.00 9.82 19.11
N LYS A 293 8.95 10.61 18.61
CA LYS A 293 8.68 11.93 18.02
C LYS A 293 8.81 11.90 16.50
N VAL A 294 7.86 12.52 15.81
CA VAL A 294 7.93 12.72 14.36
C VAL A 294 9.11 13.64 14.03
N VAL A 295 10.08 13.12 13.27
CA VAL A 295 11.26 13.88 12.84
C VAL A 295 11.18 14.30 11.39
N SER A 296 10.47 13.55 10.53
CA SER A 296 10.34 13.88 9.11
C SER A 296 9.09 13.26 8.49
N ARG A 297 8.62 13.89 7.41
CA ARG A 297 7.52 13.42 6.57
C ARG A 297 7.96 13.43 5.11
N MET A 298 7.81 12.31 4.41
CA MET A 298 8.19 12.18 3.01
C MET A 298 7.04 11.74 2.13
N LYS A 299 6.99 12.26 0.91
CA LYS A 299 5.95 11.90 -0.07
C LYS A 299 6.14 10.50 -0.65
N ARG A 300 7.39 10.07 -0.82
CA ARG A 300 7.78 8.74 -1.32
C ARG A 300 8.37 7.89 -0.21
N ARG A 301 8.42 6.58 -0.44
CA ARG A 301 9.14 5.67 0.44
C ARG A 301 10.64 6.01 0.37
N PRO A 302 11.30 6.26 1.50
CA PRO A 302 12.74 6.44 1.51
C PRO A 302 13.45 5.09 1.28
N THR A 303 14.65 5.12 0.72
CA THR A 303 15.54 3.95 0.75
C THR A 303 16.17 3.79 2.14
N VAL A 304 16.64 2.60 2.50
CA VAL A 304 17.39 2.40 3.76
C VAL A 304 18.56 3.38 3.88
N GLY A 305 19.35 3.60 2.82
CA GLY A 305 20.45 4.57 2.86
C GLY A 305 20.00 6.03 3.07
N GLU A 306 18.84 6.43 2.54
CA GLU A 306 18.26 7.75 2.84
C GLU A 306 17.83 7.87 4.31
N VAL A 307 17.18 6.83 4.85
CA VAL A 307 16.77 6.77 6.25
C VAL A 307 17.98 6.83 7.17
N GLU A 308 19.00 6.03 6.91
CA GLU A 308 20.25 5.99 7.69
C GLU A 308 20.94 7.36 7.69
N ASN A 309 21.10 7.98 6.52
CA ASN A 309 21.69 9.31 6.41
C ASN A 309 20.89 10.37 7.19
N MET A 310 19.56 10.32 7.11
CA MET A 310 18.69 11.21 7.90
C MET A 310 18.88 10.99 9.40
N MET A 311 18.93 9.74 9.86
CA MET A 311 19.14 9.40 11.26
C MET A 311 20.52 9.86 11.75
N TYR A 312 21.59 9.64 10.98
CA TYR A 312 22.93 10.11 11.32
C TYR A 312 22.99 11.64 11.42
N ASN A 313 22.39 12.36 10.46
CA ASN A 313 22.33 13.82 10.50
C ASN A 313 21.58 14.33 11.74
N LEU A 314 20.47 13.68 12.12
CA LEU A 314 19.73 14.01 13.33
C LEU A 314 20.53 13.71 14.60
N MET A 315 21.29 12.62 14.65
CA MET A 315 22.18 12.31 15.76
C MET A 315 23.32 13.32 15.88
N ALA A 316 23.93 13.71 14.76
CA ALA A 316 25.00 14.71 14.74
C ALA A 316 24.52 16.09 15.21
N ALA A 317 23.33 16.51 14.79
CA ALA A 317 22.74 17.78 15.21
C ALA A 317 22.45 17.84 16.73
N ASN A 318 22.17 16.69 17.35
CA ASN A 318 21.83 16.58 18.77
C ASN A 318 22.97 16.05 19.65
N SER A 319 24.17 15.87 19.08
CA SER A 319 25.34 15.34 19.79
C SER A 319 25.78 16.23 20.97
N PRO A 320 26.29 15.65 22.08
CA PRO A 320 26.80 16.42 23.21
C PRO A 320 27.86 17.46 22.80
N VAL A 321 28.68 17.14 21.79
CA VAL A 321 29.73 18.04 21.30
C VAL A 321 29.13 19.25 20.57
N THR A 322 28.13 19.05 19.71
CA THR A 322 27.42 20.14 19.01
C THR A 322 26.56 20.96 19.96
N LYS A 323 25.90 20.33 20.94
CA LYS A 323 25.18 21.02 22.03
C LYS A 323 26.13 21.90 22.86
N SER A 324 27.30 21.38 23.23
CA SER A 324 28.33 22.12 23.99
C SER A 324 28.89 23.30 23.19
N ALA A 325 29.17 23.12 21.90
CA ALA A 325 29.63 24.19 21.03
C ALA A 325 28.57 25.30 20.84
N ARG A 326 27.30 24.92 20.72
CA ARG A 326 26.18 25.88 20.67
C ARG A 326 26.05 26.64 21.98
N PHE A 327 26.16 25.97 23.12
CA PHE A 327 26.12 26.59 24.44
C PHE A 327 27.27 27.59 24.64
N LEU A 328 28.51 27.22 24.28
CA LEU A 328 29.66 28.12 24.32
C LEU A 328 29.48 29.32 23.38
N ARG A 329 28.98 29.10 22.15
CA ARG A 329 28.67 30.18 21.22
C ARG A 329 27.58 31.11 21.76
N GLU A 330 26.56 30.56 22.41
CA GLU A 330 25.45 31.32 22.99
C GLU A 330 25.92 32.15 24.19
N LEU A 331 26.73 31.58 25.08
CA LEU A 331 27.42 32.30 26.15
C LEU A 331 28.28 33.44 25.61
N VAL A 332 29.12 33.17 24.60
CA VAL A 332 29.96 34.19 23.98
C VAL A 332 29.11 35.26 23.29
N SER A 333 27.99 34.92 22.64
CA SER A 333 27.08 35.90 22.04
C SER A 333 26.33 36.76 23.06
N ASN A 334 26.00 36.20 24.22
CA ASN A 334 25.37 36.93 25.32
C ASN A 334 26.36 37.85 26.04
N VAL A 335 27.62 37.46 26.14
CA VAL A 335 28.72 38.28 26.71
C VAL A 335 29.18 39.38 25.74
N THR A 336 29.11 39.15 24.43
CA THR A 336 29.55 40.12 23.41
C THR A 336 28.45 41.06 22.88
N GLY A 337 27.24 41.01 23.47
CA GLY A 337 26.21 42.04 23.28
C GLY A 337 25.56 42.15 21.90
N ARG A 338 25.76 41.19 20.98
CA ARG A 338 25.10 41.19 19.66
C ARG A 338 23.71 40.57 19.71
N LYS A 339 22.77 41.22 20.41
CA LYS A 339 21.32 41.02 20.20
C LYS A 339 20.83 42.00 19.13
N GLY A 340 21.03 41.66 17.85
CA GLY A 340 20.37 42.32 16.73
C GLY A 340 19.02 41.63 16.45
N LYS A 341 17.93 42.29 16.83
CA LYS A 341 16.51 41.95 16.60
C LYS A 341 16.07 42.41 15.19
N PRO A 342 14.81 42.10 14.82
CA PRO A 342 14.35 40.98 13.98
C PRO A 342 14.63 41.11 12.48
#